data_AF-A0A0A9FX01-F1
#
_entry.id   AF-A0A0A9FX01-F1
#
_cell.length_a   1.000
_cell.length_b   1.000
_cell.length_c   1.000
_cell.angle_alpha   90.00
_cell.angle_beta   90.00
_cell.angle_gamma   90.00
#
_symmetry.space_group_name_H-M   'P 1'
#
loop_
_entity.id
_entity.type
_entity.pdbx_description
1 polymer ?
#
loop_
_entity_poly.entity_id
_entity_poly.type
_entity_poly.pdbx_seq_one_letter_code
_entity_poly.pdbx_strand_id
1 'polypeptide(L)'
;MGCLLHLAAWALVAAVPCPDRFGALQAHHLPAAPPRAALPWAPPLLALQERLTEEGKRKDRRNSCGLLKEIHALEKCAQRLAEAIDAAPVPLAGDREAEVREAAAELAAVCAAMRDGLEPLERQVREGFHRIVRSRMEGLDSPMLNGD
;
A
#
# COMPACT_ATOMS: atom_id res chain seq x y z
N MET A 1 -20.57 -14.41 13.13
CA MET A 1 -19.23 -13.95 13.58
C MET A 1 -18.13 -14.23 12.56
N GLY A 2 -18.05 -15.44 11.97
CA GLY A 2 -17.02 -15.77 10.96
C GLY A 2 -16.96 -14.82 9.76
N CYS A 3 -18.11 -14.41 9.19
CA CYS A 3 -18.16 -13.49 8.03
C CYS A 3 -17.54 -12.11 8.31
N LEU A 4 -17.69 -11.59 9.54
CA LEU A 4 -17.14 -10.29 9.93
C LEU A 4 -15.61 -10.37 10.06
N LEU A 5 -15.10 -11.44 10.67
CA LEU A 5 -13.65 -11.69 10.77
C LEU A 5 -13.03 -11.92 9.38
N HIS A 6 -13.71 -12.65 8.50
CA HIS A 6 -13.27 -12.86 7.12
C HIS A 6 -13.26 -11.56 6.32
N LEU A 7 -14.27 -10.71 6.48
CA LEU A 7 -14.30 -9.39 5.85
C LEU A 7 -13.21 -8.47 6.39
N ALA A 8 -12.95 -8.50 7.70
CA ALA A 8 -11.87 -7.74 8.32
C ALA A 8 -10.49 -8.20 7.81
N ALA A 9 -10.26 -9.52 7.76
CA ALA A 9 -9.03 -10.10 7.19
C ALA A 9 -8.86 -9.71 5.71
N TRP A 10 -9.94 -9.79 4.92
CA TRP A 10 -9.95 -9.34 3.52
C TRP A 10 -9.62 -7.84 3.38
N ALA A 11 -10.25 -6.99 4.20
CA ALA A 11 -10.04 -5.54 4.17
C ALA A 11 -8.59 -5.16 4.56
N LEU A 12 -7.98 -5.88 5.50
CA LEU A 12 -6.58 -5.72 5.86
C LEU A 12 -5.66 -6.05 4.68
N VAL A 13 -5.89 -7.18 4.01
CA VAL A 13 -5.14 -7.55 2.78
C VAL A 13 -5.36 -6.51 1.68
N ALA A 14 -6.58 -6.01 1.50
CA ALA A 14 -6.92 -4.99 0.51
C ALA A 14 -6.27 -3.61 0.77
N ALA A 15 -5.90 -3.34 2.01
CA ALA A 15 -5.28 -2.09 2.42
C ALA A 15 -3.77 -2.06 2.13
N VAL A 16 -3.11 -3.21 2.05
CA VAL A 16 -1.66 -3.31 1.76
C VAL A 16 -1.39 -2.98 0.28
N PRO A 17 -0.56 -1.98 -0.03
CA PRO A 17 -0.10 -1.72 -1.39
C PRO A 17 0.99 -2.74 -1.76
N CYS A 18 0.64 -3.82 -2.46
CA CYS A 18 1.60 -4.78 -3.00
C CYS A 18 1.38 -5.02 -4.51
N PRO A 19 2.41 -5.49 -5.25
CA PRO A 19 2.30 -5.72 -6.69
C PRO A 19 1.21 -6.74 -7.06
N ASP A 20 1.02 -7.74 -6.20
CA ASP A 20 0.04 -8.82 -6.38
C ASP A 20 -1.27 -8.56 -5.62
N ARG A 21 -1.56 -7.30 -5.31
CA ARG A 21 -2.78 -6.93 -4.56
C ARG A 21 -4.04 -7.44 -5.26
N PHE A 22 -4.09 -7.38 -6.59
CA PHE A 22 -5.25 -7.85 -7.34
C PHE A 22 -5.38 -9.39 -7.29
N GLY A 23 -4.26 -10.12 -7.42
CA GLY A 23 -4.25 -11.59 -7.30
C GLY A 23 -4.62 -12.06 -5.90
N ALA A 24 -4.05 -11.44 -4.86
CA ALA A 24 -4.39 -11.72 -3.47
C ALA A 24 -5.88 -11.45 -3.15
N LEU A 25 -6.44 -10.36 -3.70
CA LEU A 25 -7.87 -10.03 -3.50
C LEU A 25 -8.82 -10.89 -4.32
N GLN A 26 -8.37 -11.46 -5.46
CA GLN A 26 -9.14 -12.48 -6.18
C GLN A 26 -9.09 -13.83 -5.48
N ALA A 27 -7.94 -14.23 -4.94
CA ALA A 27 -7.77 -15.49 -4.21
C ALA A 27 -8.56 -15.52 -2.89
N HIS A 28 -8.64 -14.37 -2.21
CA HIS A 28 -9.52 -14.17 -1.07
C HIS A 28 -10.84 -13.58 -1.55
N HIS A 29 -11.78 -14.41 -2.01
CA HIS A 29 -13.11 -13.94 -2.38
C HIS A 29 -13.80 -13.25 -1.19
N LEU A 30 -14.56 -12.18 -1.47
CA LEU A 30 -15.44 -11.56 -0.49
C LEU A 30 -16.35 -12.65 0.11
N PRO A 31 -16.48 -12.76 1.44
CA PRO A 31 -17.29 -13.83 2.03
C PRO A 31 -18.73 -13.76 1.53
N ALA A 32 -19.28 -14.93 1.18
CA ALA A 32 -20.65 -15.06 0.70
C ALA A 32 -21.63 -14.36 1.65
N ALA A 33 -22.54 -13.57 1.06
CA ALA A 33 -23.54 -12.82 1.79
C ALA A 33 -24.32 -13.73 2.75
N PRO A 34 -24.42 -13.40 4.05
CA PRO A 34 -25.34 -14.12 4.93
C PRO A 34 -26.77 -13.94 4.43
N PRO A 35 -27.66 -14.94 4.62
CA PRO A 35 -29.05 -14.83 4.19
C PRO A 35 -29.69 -13.58 4.81
N ARG A 36 -30.20 -12.69 3.94
CA ARG A 36 -30.74 -11.35 4.28
C ARG A 36 -31.81 -11.36 5.38
N ALA A 37 -32.46 -12.50 5.60
CA ALA A 37 -33.62 -12.65 6.49
C ALA A 37 -33.29 -12.95 7.96
N ALA A 38 -32.04 -13.28 8.32
CA ALA A 38 -31.75 -13.82 9.65
C ALA A 38 -31.16 -12.80 10.65
N LEU A 39 -30.56 -11.69 10.20
CA LEU A 39 -29.72 -10.86 11.07
C LEU A 39 -29.81 -9.35 10.75
N PRO A 40 -30.03 -8.47 11.75
CA PRO A 40 -30.21 -7.03 11.54
C PRO A 40 -28.95 -6.30 11.00
N TRP A 41 -27.76 -6.88 11.15
CA TRP A 41 -26.52 -6.32 10.59
C TRP A 41 -26.24 -6.75 9.13
N ALA A 42 -27.02 -7.66 8.56
CA ALA A 42 -26.76 -8.20 7.22
C ALA A 42 -26.93 -7.14 6.10
N PRO A 43 -27.97 -6.28 6.09
CA PRO A 43 -28.10 -5.23 5.09
C PRO A 43 -26.94 -4.20 5.07
N PRO A 44 -26.51 -3.60 6.20
CA PRO A 44 -25.37 -2.66 6.18
C PRO A 44 -24.05 -3.34 5.82
N LEU A 45 -23.86 -4.63 6.15
CA LEU A 45 -22.70 -5.39 5.72
C LEU A 45 -22.65 -5.56 4.19
N LEU A 46 -23.79 -5.86 3.56
CA LEU A 46 -23.87 -6.00 2.11
C LEU A 46 -23.61 -4.68 1.40
N ALA A 47 -24.18 -3.59 1.89
CA ALA A 47 -23.90 -2.26 1.37
C ALA A 47 -22.41 -1.89 1.49
N LEU A 48 -21.74 -2.30 2.58
CA LEU A 48 -20.30 -2.11 2.74
C LEU A 48 -19.50 -2.95 1.73
N GLN A 49 -19.88 -4.21 1.55
CA GLN A 49 -19.26 -5.11 0.57
C GLN A 49 -19.35 -4.56 -0.86
N GLU A 50 -20.52 -4.07 -1.28
CA GLU A 50 -20.73 -3.44 -2.60
C GLU A 50 -19.91 -2.16 -2.76
N ARG A 51 -19.82 -1.33 -1.72
CA ARG A 51 -18.97 -0.13 -1.76
C ARG A 51 -17.48 -0.47 -1.85
N LEU A 52 -17.03 -1.51 -1.14
CA LEU A 52 -15.63 -1.96 -1.17
C LEU A 52 -15.24 -2.52 -2.55
N THR A 53 -16.13 -3.26 -3.21
CA THR A 53 -15.87 -3.77 -4.57
C THR A 53 -15.83 -2.63 -5.60
N GLU A 54 -16.72 -1.64 -5.50
CA GLU A 54 -16.71 -0.46 -6.37
C GLU A 54 -15.50 0.46 -6.13
N GLU A 55 -15.12 0.71 -4.87
CA GLU A 55 -13.91 1.45 -4.54
C GLU A 55 -12.63 0.70 -4.98
N GLY A 56 -12.65 -0.64 -4.92
CA GLY A 56 -11.57 -1.50 -5.41
C GLY A 56 -11.29 -1.33 -6.91
N LYS A 57 -12.33 -1.10 -7.73
CA LYS A 57 -12.22 -0.84 -9.18
C LYS A 57 -11.74 0.59 -9.49
N ARG A 58 -12.02 1.55 -8.60
CA ARG A 58 -11.64 2.97 -8.78
C ARG A 58 -10.18 3.25 -8.40
N LYS A 59 -9.57 2.39 -7.59
CA LYS A 59 -8.26 2.64 -6.97
C LYS A 59 -7.06 2.55 -7.94
N ASP A 60 -7.25 2.05 -9.16
CA ASP A 60 -6.20 2.09 -10.19
C ASP A 60 -5.91 3.53 -10.69
N ARG A 61 -6.79 4.49 -10.38
CA ARG A 61 -6.65 5.91 -10.78
C ARG A 61 -6.05 6.83 -9.71
N ARG A 62 -5.97 6.38 -8.45
CA ARG A 62 -5.27 7.13 -7.40
C ARG A 62 -3.88 6.54 -7.28
N ASN A 63 -2.95 7.14 -8.03
CA ASN A 63 -1.50 7.05 -7.89
C ASN A 63 -1.11 6.25 -6.64
N SER A 64 -0.97 4.93 -6.79
CA SER A 64 -0.37 4.10 -5.76
C SER A 64 1.00 4.71 -5.52
N CYS A 65 1.17 5.32 -4.35
CA CYS A 65 2.39 6.00 -3.93
C CYS A 65 3.58 5.15 -4.39
N GLY A 66 4.33 5.67 -5.37
CA GLY A 66 5.14 4.94 -6.35
C GLY A 66 6.34 4.16 -5.82
N LEU A 67 6.37 3.86 -4.53
CA LEU A 67 7.52 3.31 -3.82
C LEU A 67 7.95 1.95 -4.34
N LEU A 68 7.05 1.10 -4.85
CA LEU A 68 7.47 -0.19 -5.42
C LEU A 68 8.29 -0.01 -6.71
N LYS A 69 7.96 0.97 -7.54
CA LYS A 69 8.74 1.28 -8.75
C LYS A 69 10.07 1.93 -8.36
N GLU A 70 10.05 2.81 -7.37
CA GLU A 70 11.23 3.52 -6.90
C GLU A 70 12.20 2.60 -6.14
N ILE A 71 11.70 1.64 -5.35
CA ILE A 71 12.52 0.59 -4.68
C ILE A 71 13.19 -0.28 -5.73
N HIS A 72 12.47 -0.71 -6.77
CA HIS A 72 13.07 -1.51 -7.84
C HIS A 72 14.12 -0.72 -8.63
N ALA A 73 13.87 0.57 -8.89
CA ALA A 73 14.86 1.47 -9.49
C ALA A 73 16.08 1.65 -8.58
N LEU A 74 15.89 1.75 -7.26
CA LEU A 74 16.97 1.88 -6.27
C LEU A 74 17.87 0.64 -6.31
N GLU A 75 17.28 -0.56 -6.26
CA GLU A 75 18.03 -1.82 -6.36
C GLU A 75 18.87 -1.87 -7.64
N LYS A 76 18.27 -1.53 -8.78
CA LYS A 76 18.98 -1.54 -10.07
C LYS A 76 20.12 -0.53 -10.14
N CYS A 77 19.91 0.70 -9.66
CA CYS A 77 20.94 1.73 -9.65
C CYS A 77 22.06 1.42 -8.63
N ALA A 78 21.73 0.84 -7.48
CA ALA A 78 22.72 0.41 -6.50
C ALA A 78 23.59 -0.73 -7.07
N GLN A 79 22.97 -1.70 -7.74
CA GLN A 79 23.69 -2.80 -8.40
C GLN A 79 24.62 -2.28 -9.50
N ARG A 80 24.16 -1.35 -10.35
CA ARG A 80 24.98 -0.71 -11.38
C ARG A 80 26.20 0.02 -10.79
N LEU A 81 26.00 0.76 -9.70
CA LEU A 81 27.10 1.44 -9.01
C LEU A 81 28.12 0.44 -8.45
N ALA A 82 27.65 -0.66 -7.85
CA ALA A 82 28.53 -1.71 -7.34
C ALA A 82 29.38 -2.33 -8.47
N GLU A 83 28.74 -2.67 -9.60
CA GLU A 83 29.43 -3.20 -10.79
C GLU A 83 30.46 -2.22 -11.36
N ALA A 84 30.14 -0.92 -11.41
CA ALA A 84 31.06 0.11 -11.87
C ALA A 84 32.26 0.28 -10.93
N ILE A 85 32.06 0.16 -9.62
CA ILE A 85 33.14 0.19 -8.61
C ILE A 85 34.02 -1.05 -8.74
N ASP A 86 33.44 -2.24 -8.85
CA ASP A 86 34.18 -3.50 -8.96
C ASP A 86 35.01 -3.59 -10.25
N ALA A 87 34.52 -2.98 -11.34
CA ALA A 87 35.22 -2.92 -12.62
C ALA A 87 36.29 -1.82 -12.69
N ALA A 88 36.38 -0.92 -11.69
CA ALA A 88 37.29 0.21 -11.70
C ALA A 88 38.69 -0.18 -11.16
N PRO A 89 39.76 -0.14 -11.98
CA PRO A 89 41.12 -0.31 -11.50
C PRO A 89 41.56 0.90 -10.66
N VAL A 90 42.47 0.66 -9.71
CA VAL A 90 43.14 1.73 -8.95
C VAL A 90 44.46 2.06 -9.63
N PRO A 91 44.75 3.34 -9.97
CA PRO A 91 43.96 4.53 -9.69
C PRO A 91 42.83 4.75 -10.70
N LEU A 92 41.68 5.22 -10.20
CA LEU A 92 40.55 5.66 -11.02
C LEU A 92 40.99 6.82 -11.93
N ALA A 93 40.86 6.64 -13.25
CA ALA A 93 41.16 7.67 -14.23
C ALA A 93 40.34 7.48 -15.50
N GLY A 94 40.06 8.59 -16.20
CA GLY A 94 39.44 8.59 -17.52
C GLY A 94 37.99 8.10 -17.52
N ASP A 95 37.62 7.30 -18.52
CA ASP A 95 36.24 6.90 -18.80
C ASP A 95 35.60 6.12 -17.63
N ARG A 96 36.38 5.34 -16.88
CA ARG A 96 35.88 4.58 -15.72
C ARG A 96 35.50 5.47 -14.54
N GLU A 97 36.21 6.57 -14.35
CA GLU A 97 35.84 7.56 -13.33
C GLU A 97 34.54 8.28 -13.72
N ALA A 98 34.34 8.54 -15.01
CA ALA A 98 33.09 9.09 -15.52
C ALA A 98 31.91 8.13 -15.31
N GLU A 99 32.09 6.84 -15.59
CA GLU A 99 31.07 5.79 -15.41
C GLU A 99 30.64 5.63 -13.95
N VAL A 100 31.60 5.60 -13.01
CA VAL A 100 31.30 5.55 -11.57
C VAL A 100 30.55 6.80 -11.12
N ARG A 101 30.94 7.98 -11.63
CA ARG A 101 30.28 9.25 -11.32
C ARG A 101 28.86 9.30 -11.87
N GLU A 102 28.63 8.80 -13.08
CA GLU A 102 27.32 8.71 -13.70
C GLU A 102 26.39 7.75 -12.93
N ALA A 103 26.87 6.55 -12.60
CA ALA A 103 26.12 5.58 -11.80
C ALA A 103 25.76 6.14 -10.40
N ALA A 104 26.68 6.87 -9.78
CA ALA A 104 26.41 7.56 -8.50
C ALA A 104 25.37 8.68 -8.64
N ALA A 105 25.40 9.44 -9.74
CA ALA A 105 24.40 10.47 -10.03
C ALA A 105 23.01 9.88 -10.30
N GLU A 106 22.92 8.77 -11.04
CA GLU A 106 21.67 8.03 -11.23
C GLU A 106 21.08 7.58 -9.88
N LEU A 107 21.91 6.97 -9.01
CA LEU A 107 21.48 6.52 -7.69
C LEU A 107 21.00 7.70 -6.82
N ALA A 108 21.72 8.83 -6.84
CA ALA A 108 21.33 10.02 -6.10
C ALA A 108 19.98 10.58 -6.56
N ALA A 109 19.70 10.56 -7.86
CA ALA A 109 18.42 10.99 -8.43
C ALA A 109 17.27 10.08 -8.00
N VAL A 110 17.46 8.76 -8.00
CA VAL A 110 16.46 7.79 -7.50
C VAL A 110 16.19 7.97 -6.01
N CYS A 111 17.25 8.16 -5.20
CA CYS A 111 17.11 8.47 -3.78
C CYS A 111 16.33 9.76 -3.54
N ALA A 112 16.51 10.79 -4.37
CA ALA A 112 15.75 12.03 -4.28
C ALA A 112 14.27 11.81 -4.58
N ALA A 113 13.95 11.15 -5.69
CA ALA A 113 12.58 10.80 -6.05
C ALA A 113 11.89 9.96 -4.95
N MET A 114 12.61 9.00 -4.36
CA MET A 114 12.10 8.20 -3.23
C MET A 114 11.74 9.05 -2.02
N ARG A 115 12.61 9.98 -1.62
CA ARG A 115 12.30 10.87 -0.48
C ARG A 115 11.05 11.70 -0.75
N ASP A 116 10.93 12.23 -1.97
CA ASP A 116 9.78 13.05 -2.38
C ASP A 116 8.48 12.23 -2.41
N GLY A 117 8.56 10.92 -2.70
CA GLY A 117 7.43 9.97 -2.65
C GLY A 117 7.09 9.45 -1.25
N LEU A 118 8.08 9.32 -0.37
CA LEU A 118 7.92 8.80 1.00
C LEU A 118 7.14 9.76 1.90
N GLU A 119 7.39 11.07 1.83
CA GLU A 119 6.72 12.05 2.69
C GLU A 119 5.18 12.07 2.48
N PRO A 120 4.65 12.09 1.24
CA PRO A 120 3.22 11.90 0.98
C PRO A 120 2.68 10.56 1.48
N LEU A 121 3.44 9.46 1.36
CA LEU A 121 3.01 8.17 1.89
C LEU A 121 2.89 8.22 3.42
N GLU A 122 3.89 8.73 4.12
CA GLU A 122 3.88 8.83 5.58
C GLU A 122 2.66 9.61 6.06
N ARG A 123 2.37 10.75 5.42
CA ARG A 123 1.18 11.55 5.72
C ARG A 123 -0.11 10.76 5.51
N GLN A 124 -0.25 10.02 4.41
CA GLN A 124 -1.43 9.20 4.16
C GLN A 124 -1.59 8.06 5.19
N VAL A 125 -0.49 7.41 5.58
CA VAL A 125 -0.50 6.37 6.61
C VAL A 125 -0.93 6.95 7.96
N ARG A 126 -0.38 8.12 8.33
CA ARG A 126 -0.74 8.84 9.56
C ARG A 126 -2.21 9.26 9.57
N GLU A 127 -2.72 9.80 8.46
CA GLU A 127 -4.14 10.14 8.31
C GLU A 127 -5.04 8.90 8.42
N GLY A 128 -4.65 7.79 7.79
CA GLY A 128 -5.35 6.51 7.89
C GLY A 128 -5.41 6.00 9.33
N PHE A 129 -4.28 6.03 10.03
CA PHE A 129 -4.21 5.66 11.45
C PHE A 129 -5.11 6.54 12.32
N HIS A 130 -5.06 7.87 12.15
CA HIS A 130 -5.93 8.79 12.88
C HIS A 130 -7.42 8.52 12.62
N ARG A 131 -7.81 8.18 11.38
CA ARG A 131 -9.20 7.80 11.06
C ARG A 131 -9.61 6.51 11.76
N ILE A 132 -8.74 5.52 11.83
CA ILE A 132 -9.00 4.26 12.55
C ILE A 132 -9.20 4.54 14.04
N VAL A 133 -8.28 5.30 14.65
CA VAL A 133 -8.38 5.67 16.07
C VAL A 133 -9.67 6.44 16.35
N ARG A 134 -10.01 7.43 15.52
CA ARG A 134 -11.26 8.20 15.65
C ARG A 134 -12.49 7.32 15.54
N SER A 135 -12.57 6.48 14.50
CA SER A 135 -13.69 5.55 14.27
C SER A 135 -13.86 4.59 15.46
N ARG A 136 -12.76 4.11 16.05
CA ARG A 136 -12.79 3.31 17.26
C ARG A 136 -13.37 4.07 18.45
N MET A 137 -12.94 5.32 18.68
CA MET A 137 -13.48 6.14 19.78
C MET A 137 -14.98 6.41 19.58
N GLU A 138 -15.37 6.87 18.40
CA GLU A 138 -16.79 7.12 18.06
C GLU A 138 -17.66 5.87 18.20
N GLY A 139 -17.15 4.69 17.83
CA GLY A 139 -17.86 3.42 17.99
C GLY A 139 -17.94 2.92 19.43
N LEU A 140 -17.01 3.30 20.31
CA LEU A 140 -16.99 2.95 21.73
C LEU A 140 -17.80 3.94 22.58
N ASP A 141 -17.83 5.21 22.19
CA ASP A 141 -18.53 6.30 22.89
C ASP A 141 -19.99 6.45 22.46
N SER A 142 -20.44 5.71 21.44
CA SER A 142 -21.85 5.70 21.05
C SER A 142 -22.66 4.99 22.15
N PRO A 143 -23.51 5.70 22.90
CA PRO A 143 -24.43 5.02 23.80
C PRO A 143 -25.28 4.13 22.90
N MET A 144 -25.19 2.80 23.11
CA MET A 144 -26.22 1.92 22.59
C MET A 144 -27.53 2.52 23.08
N LEU A 145 -28.31 3.09 22.16
CA LEU A 145 -29.69 3.46 22.42
C LEU A 145 -30.35 2.17 22.89
N ASN A 146 -30.41 2.00 24.20
CA ASN A 146 -31.29 1.05 24.87
C ASN A 146 -32.69 1.51 24.48
N GLY A 147 -33.22 0.89 23.42
CA GLY A 147 -34.62 1.00 23.08
C GLY A 147 -35.40 0.24 24.13
N ASP A 148 -36.18 0.99 24.92
CA ASP A 148 -37.38 0.49 25.58
C ASP A 148 -38.38 -0.08 24.56
#